data_AF-A0A960RLC1-F1
#
_entry.id   AF-A0A960RLC1-F1
#
_cell.length_a   1.000
_cell.length_b   1.000
_cell.length_c   1.000
_cell.angle_alpha   90.00
_cell.angle_beta   90.00
_cell.angle_gamma   90.00
#
_symmetry.space_group_name_H-M   'P 1'
#
loop_
_entity.id
_entity.type
_entity.pdbx_description
1 polymer ?
#
loop_
_entity_poly.entity_id
_entity_poly.type
_entity_poly.pdbx_seq_one_letter_code
_entity_poly.pdbx_strand_id
1 'polypeptide(L)'
;MNITHYTGYFHDGTLLKIDHRDNRIVFTLESAEVDPLEIGDKSILSQSNTLFGKLHLNEIKSIKVDPQPCKKMLCKTHDSGEILDLEVSSGKIFLLISWADYPPKPETNDVSSIEIEAEHIYWENMPSAKGYKFRR
;
A
#
# COMPACT_ATOMS: atom_id res chain seq x y z
N MET A 1 -3.64 -13.94 7.45
CA MET A 1 -2.33 -13.38 7.83
C MET A 1 -2.58 -12.05 8.53
N ASN A 2 -1.96 -11.80 9.68
CA ASN A 2 -2.08 -10.51 10.35
C ASN A 2 -0.98 -9.57 9.85
N ILE A 3 -1.34 -8.62 8.97
CA ILE A 3 -0.39 -7.72 8.31
C ILE A 3 0.30 -6.75 9.28
N THR A 4 -0.29 -6.50 10.46
CA THR A 4 0.26 -5.55 11.45
C THR A 4 1.65 -5.92 11.95
N HIS A 5 2.05 -7.20 11.86
CA HIS A 5 3.39 -7.66 12.24
C HIS A 5 4.44 -7.46 11.14
N TYR A 6 4.03 -7.07 9.94
CA TYR A 6 4.88 -7.02 8.75
C TYR A 6 4.94 -5.62 8.14
N THR A 7 4.27 -4.63 8.71
CA THR A 7 4.19 -3.29 8.12
C THR A 7 5.55 -2.63 7.99
N GLY A 8 6.50 -2.92 8.88
CA GLY A 8 7.87 -2.41 8.80
C GLY A 8 8.63 -2.79 7.53
N TYR A 9 8.28 -3.91 6.89
CA TYR A 9 8.88 -4.30 5.60
C TYR A 9 8.40 -3.45 4.42
N PHE A 10 7.31 -2.69 4.59
CA PHE A 10 6.77 -1.82 3.55
C PHE A 10 7.46 -0.45 3.51
N HIS A 11 8.38 -0.13 4.42
CA HIS A 11 9.30 1.00 4.21
C HIS A 11 10.13 0.73 2.94
N ASP A 12 10.23 1.72 2.05
CA ASP A 12 10.79 1.59 0.69
C ASP A 12 10.01 0.59 -0.21
N GLY A 13 8.80 0.22 0.22
CA GLY A 13 7.85 -0.53 -0.58
C GLY A 13 7.16 0.34 -1.63
N THR A 14 6.24 -0.25 -2.40
CA THR A 14 5.52 0.44 -3.46
C THR A 14 4.01 0.27 -3.34
N LEU A 15 3.29 1.38 -3.39
CA LEU A 15 1.86 1.42 -3.66
C LEU A 15 1.62 1.34 -5.17
N LEU A 16 1.23 0.16 -5.63
CA LEU A 16 1.06 -0.14 -7.04
C LEU A 16 -0.28 0.38 -7.58
N LYS A 17 -1.35 0.24 -6.78
CA LYS A 17 -2.71 0.55 -7.21
C LYS A 17 -3.62 0.91 -6.05
N ILE A 18 -4.50 1.86 -6.30
CA ILE A 18 -5.65 2.18 -5.44
C ILE A 18 -6.92 1.86 -6.23
N ASP A 19 -7.69 0.86 -5.80
CA ASP A 19 -9.03 0.58 -6.31
C ASP A 19 -10.06 1.04 -5.26
N HIS A 20 -10.60 2.24 -5.46
CA HIS A 20 -11.70 2.76 -4.64
C HIS A 20 -13.02 2.54 -5.39
N ARG A 21 -14.00 1.87 -4.78
CA ARG A 21 -15.37 1.76 -5.30
C ARG A 21 -16.37 1.75 -4.17
N ASP A 22 -17.38 2.60 -4.27
CA ASP A 22 -18.44 2.74 -3.26
C ASP A 22 -17.85 2.92 -1.85
N ASN A 23 -18.17 2.00 -0.94
CA ASN A 23 -17.70 2.02 0.44
C ASN A 23 -16.53 1.05 0.68
N ARG A 24 -15.68 0.85 -0.33
CA ARG A 24 -14.54 -0.09 -0.30
C ARG A 24 -13.32 0.50 -0.97
N ILE A 25 -12.17 0.25 -0.37
CA ILE A 25 -10.86 0.61 -0.90
C ILE A 25 -9.97 -0.62 -0.86
N VAL A 26 -9.25 -0.86 -1.95
CA VAL A 26 -8.23 -1.90 -2.04
C VAL A 26 -6.93 -1.27 -2.46
N PHE A 27 -5.91 -1.36 -1.59
CA PHE A 27 -4.54 -1.02 -1.95
C PHE A 27 -3.82 -2.27 -2.43
N THR A 28 -3.20 -2.20 -3.60
CA THR A 28 -2.23 -3.22 -4.02
C THR A 28 -0.84 -2.73 -3.63
N LEU A 29 -0.19 -3.47 -2.74
CA LEU A 29 1.09 -3.08 -2.14
C LEU A 29 2.14 -4.16 -2.40
N GLU A 30 3.38 -3.72 -2.55
CA GLU A 30 4.57 -4.56 -2.56
C GLU A 30 5.55 -4.00 -1.52
N SER A 31 6.12 -4.86 -0.68
CA SER A 31 7.14 -4.46 0.29
C SER A 31 8.52 -4.29 -0.37
N ALA A 32 9.49 -3.78 0.39
CA ALA A 32 10.89 -3.98 0.06
C ALA A 32 11.25 -5.49 0.10
N GLU A 33 12.42 -5.83 -0.45
CA GLU A 33 12.93 -7.21 -0.37
C GLU A 33 13.16 -7.60 1.10
N VAL A 34 12.67 -8.76 1.49
CA VAL A 34 12.77 -9.30 2.86
C VAL A 34 13.78 -10.44 2.86
N ASP A 35 14.73 -10.43 3.80
CA ASP A 35 15.60 -11.59 4.01
C ASP A 35 14.73 -12.78 4.44
N PRO A 36 14.70 -13.90 3.68
CA PRO A 36 13.93 -15.07 4.05
C PRO A 36 14.31 -15.67 5.42
N LEU A 37 15.48 -15.35 5.97
CA LEU A 37 15.91 -15.77 7.31
C LEU A 37 15.26 -14.96 8.44
N GLU A 38 14.82 -13.74 8.16
CA GLU A 38 14.16 -12.86 9.13
C GLU A 38 12.65 -13.12 9.22
N ILE A 39 12.08 -13.83 8.25
CA ILE A 39 10.65 -14.14 8.20
C ILE A 39 10.36 -15.57 8.67
N GLY A 40 9.39 -15.71 9.57
CA GLY A 40 9.05 -17.02 10.15
C GLY A 40 8.40 -18.01 9.17
N ASP A 41 7.79 -17.51 8.10
CA ASP A 41 7.17 -18.33 7.06
C ASP A 41 7.53 -17.79 5.67
N LYS A 42 8.46 -18.46 4.98
CA LYS A 42 8.90 -18.08 3.64
C LYS A 42 7.81 -18.24 2.57
N SER A 43 6.77 -19.04 2.83
CA SER A 43 5.71 -19.28 1.85
C SER A 43 4.85 -18.04 1.57
N ILE A 44 4.94 -17.03 2.43
CA ILE A 44 4.21 -15.77 2.26
C ILE A 44 4.92 -14.80 1.32
N LEU A 45 6.20 -15.05 1.01
CA LEU A 45 7.01 -14.22 0.11
C LEU A 45 6.73 -14.55 -1.35
N SER A 46 6.86 -13.52 -2.19
CA SER A 46 6.87 -13.64 -3.64
C SER A 46 8.17 -14.27 -4.15
N GLN A 47 8.26 -14.51 -5.47
CA GLN A 47 9.49 -14.97 -6.11
C GLN A 47 10.66 -13.97 -5.98
N SER A 48 10.38 -12.71 -5.68
CA SER A 48 11.36 -11.65 -5.48
C SER A 48 11.65 -11.41 -3.99
N ASN A 49 11.28 -12.34 -3.11
CA ASN A 49 11.36 -12.20 -1.65
C ASN A 49 10.63 -10.95 -1.10
N THR A 50 9.57 -10.49 -1.77
CA THR A 50 8.73 -9.37 -1.29
C THR A 50 7.42 -9.89 -0.71
N LEU A 51 6.82 -9.15 0.22
CA LEU A 51 5.41 -9.30 0.57
C LEU A 51 4.59 -8.57 -0.49
N PHE A 52 3.83 -9.35 -1.25
CA PHE A 52 2.99 -8.83 -2.32
C PHE A 52 1.53 -9.23 -2.09
N GLY A 53 0.62 -8.26 -2.20
CA GLY A 53 -0.79 -8.54 -1.99
C GLY A 53 -1.67 -7.31 -1.96
N LYS A 54 -2.84 -7.48 -1.33
CA LYS A 54 -3.88 -6.46 -1.28
C LYS A 54 -4.31 -6.19 0.14
N LEU A 55 -4.34 -4.93 0.52
CA LEU A 55 -4.96 -4.45 1.75
C LEU A 55 -6.38 -4.01 1.43
N HIS A 56 -7.35 -4.77 1.93
CA HIS A 56 -8.78 -4.51 1.74
C HIS A 56 -9.32 -3.72 2.92
N LEU A 57 -10.05 -2.65 2.62
CA LEU A 57 -10.78 -1.83 3.57
C LEU A 57 -12.24 -1.80 3.13
N ASN A 58 -13.12 -2.36 3.94
CA ASN A 58 -14.56 -2.36 3.69
C ASN A 58 -15.28 -1.53 4.74
N GLU A 59 -16.39 -0.94 4.31
CA GLU A 59 -17.25 -0.11 5.15
C GLU A 59 -16.48 1.10 5.68
N ILE A 60 -16.00 1.92 4.74
CA ILE A 60 -15.24 3.14 5.02
C ILE A 60 -16.10 4.12 5.82
N LYS A 61 -15.53 4.61 6.93
CA LYS A 61 -16.14 5.62 7.81
C LYS A 61 -15.64 7.01 7.49
N SER A 62 -14.33 7.14 7.30
CA SER A 62 -13.69 8.41 6.99
C SER A 62 -12.41 8.20 6.21
N ILE A 63 -12.07 9.21 5.39
CA ILE A 63 -10.83 9.28 4.62
C ILE A 63 -10.27 10.67 4.85
N LYS A 64 -8.98 10.77 5.16
CA LYS A 64 -8.23 12.02 5.17
C LYS A 64 -7.01 11.89 4.27
N VAL A 65 -6.77 12.93 3.50
CA VAL A 65 -5.55 13.10 2.71
C VAL A 65 -4.95 14.43 3.14
N ASP A 66 -3.72 14.41 3.63
CA ASP A 66 -3.00 15.59 4.15
C ASP A 66 -3.81 16.43 5.13
N PRO A 67 -3.93 15.95 6.37
CA PRO A 67 -4.98 16.27 7.36
C PRO A 67 -6.41 16.61 6.92
N GLN A 68 -6.72 16.71 5.63
CA GLN A 68 -8.00 17.22 5.13
C GLN A 68 -8.98 16.07 4.86
N PRO A 69 -10.25 16.18 5.26
CA PRO A 69 -11.28 15.21 4.90
C PRO A 69 -11.41 15.06 3.38
N CYS A 70 -11.25 13.84 2.88
CA CYS A 70 -11.43 13.52 1.46
C CYS A 70 -12.84 13.00 1.22
N LYS A 71 -13.62 13.76 0.43
CA LYS A 71 -14.98 13.37 0.01
C LYS A 71 -15.02 12.73 -1.39
N LYS A 72 -13.87 12.64 -2.06
CA LYS A 72 -13.76 12.12 -3.42
C LYS A 72 -13.25 10.68 -3.38
N MET A 73 -13.43 9.97 -4.48
CA MET A 73 -12.77 8.69 -4.67
C MET A 73 -11.26 8.87 -4.67
N LEU A 74 -10.58 8.09 -3.84
CA LEU A 74 -9.13 8.04 -3.76
C LEU A 74 -8.61 7.37 -5.03
N CYS A 75 -7.66 8.02 -5.69
CA CYS A 75 -7.00 7.50 -6.87
C CYS A 75 -5.49 7.76 -6.79
N LYS A 76 -4.72 6.91 -7.47
CA LYS A 76 -3.28 7.12 -7.61
C LYS A 76 -3.06 8.26 -8.61
N THR A 77 -2.41 9.34 -8.18
CA THR A 77 -2.24 10.57 -8.97
C THR A 77 -0.93 10.60 -9.76
N HIS A 78 0.08 9.83 -9.34
CA HIS A 78 1.42 9.84 -9.93
C HIS A 78 1.84 8.46 -10.47
N ASP A 79 2.92 8.40 -11.25
CA ASP A 79 3.43 7.16 -11.85
C ASP A 79 4.03 6.19 -10.82
N SER A 80 4.67 6.69 -9.77
CA SER A 80 5.20 5.91 -8.65
C SER A 80 4.68 6.44 -7.32
N GLY A 81 4.50 5.53 -6.35
CA GLY A 81 4.16 5.84 -4.98
C GLY A 81 4.99 4.95 -4.05
N GLU A 82 6.12 5.47 -3.59
CA GLU A 82 6.98 4.80 -2.61
C GLU A 82 6.37 4.94 -1.22
N ILE A 83 6.30 3.84 -0.49
CA ILE A 83 5.75 3.81 0.86
C ILE A 83 6.87 4.21 1.82
N LEU A 84 6.72 5.37 2.45
CA LEU A 84 7.61 5.83 3.51
C LEU A 84 7.18 5.27 4.86
N ASP A 85 5.88 5.07 5.06
CA ASP A 85 5.35 4.47 6.28
C ASP A 85 4.00 3.80 6.02
N LEU A 86 3.76 2.69 6.71
CA LEU A 86 2.50 1.97 6.75
C LEU A 86 2.21 1.58 8.19
N GLU A 87 1.09 2.06 8.71
CA GLU A 87 0.55 1.57 9.97
C GLU A 87 -0.82 0.95 9.72
N VAL A 88 -1.04 -0.22 10.29
CA VAL A 88 -2.34 -0.90 10.26
C VAL A 88 -2.73 -1.22 11.69
N SER A 89 -3.93 -0.78 12.07
CA SER A 89 -4.52 -1.04 13.38
C SER A 89 -5.97 -1.49 13.22
N SER A 90 -6.61 -1.85 14.33
CA SER A 90 -8.02 -2.24 14.32
C SER A 90 -8.90 -1.08 13.86
N GLY A 91 -9.37 -1.15 12.61
CA GLY A 91 -10.30 -0.18 12.03
C GLY A 91 -9.68 1.12 11.51
N LYS A 92 -8.34 1.25 11.53
CA LYS A 92 -7.65 2.40 10.94
C LYS A 92 -6.37 1.98 10.23
N ILE A 93 -6.08 2.61 9.09
CA ILE A 93 -4.77 2.60 8.47
C ILE A 93 -4.19 4.01 8.38
N PHE A 94 -2.87 4.08 8.31
CA PHE A 94 -2.09 5.24 7.92
C PHE A 94 -1.07 4.83 6.86
N LEU A 95 -0.96 5.63 5.81
CA LEU A 95 -0.01 5.48 4.72
C LEU A 95 0.68 6.82 4.48
N LEU A 96 2.01 6.85 4.59
CA LEU A 96 2.82 7.98 4.15
C LEU A 96 3.50 7.60 2.84
N ILE A 97 3.26 8.37 1.79
CA ILE A 97 3.68 8.01 0.43
C ILE A 97 4.47 9.17 -0.18
N SER A 98 5.63 8.85 -0.74
CA SER A 98 6.40 9.71 -1.63
C SER A 98 5.99 9.43 -3.08
N TRP A 99 5.59 10.46 -3.80
CA TRP A 99 5.12 10.37 -5.17
C TRP A 99 6.16 10.87 -6.15
N ALA A 100 6.27 10.17 -7.27
CA ALA A 100 7.08 10.59 -8.40
C ALA A 100 6.35 10.37 -9.73
N ASP A 101 6.54 11.31 -10.65
CA ASP A 101 6.14 11.19 -12.05
C ASP A 101 7.38 11.01 -12.94
N TYR A 102 7.24 10.24 -14.02
CA TYR A 102 8.33 9.99 -14.96
C TYR A 102 8.10 10.72 -16.29
N PRO A 103 9.16 11.01 -17.07
CA PRO A 103 9.02 11.62 -18.38
C PRO A 103 8.01 10.88 -19.27
N PRO A 104 7.14 11.60 -20.00
CA PRO A 104 7.21 13.04 -20.32
C PRO A 104 6.55 13.98 -19.32
N LYS A 105 6.02 13.48 -18.20
CA LYS A 105 5.44 14.35 -17.16
C LYS A 105 6.55 15.15 -16.46
N PRO A 106 6.25 16.35 -15.92
CA PRO A 106 7.17 17.06 -15.05
C PRO A 106 7.58 16.17 -13.88
N GLU A 107 8.88 16.17 -13.56
CA GLU A 107 9.35 15.53 -12.35
C GLU A 107 8.71 16.22 -11.15
N THR A 108 8.05 15.42 -10.33
CA THR A 108 7.36 15.88 -9.12
C THR A 108 7.88 15.03 -7.98
N ASN A 109 8.23 15.66 -6.86
CA ASN A 109 8.53 14.98 -5.60
C ASN A 109 7.54 15.52 -4.58
N ASP A 110 6.42 14.83 -4.44
CA ASP A 110 5.35 15.21 -3.51
C ASP A 110 5.23 14.14 -2.43
N VAL A 111 4.82 14.52 -1.22
CA VAL A 111 4.62 13.58 -0.12
C VAL A 111 3.21 13.79 0.42
N SER A 112 2.44 12.72 0.46
CA SER A 112 1.08 12.77 1.03
C SER A 112 0.89 11.73 2.12
N SER A 113 0.09 12.10 3.12
CA SER A 113 -0.44 11.18 4.13
C SER A 113 -1.88 10.79 3.82
N ILE A 114 -2.20 9.50 3.95
CA ILE A 114 -3.54 8.95 3.77
C ILE A 114 -3.95 8.22 5.05
N GLU A 115 -5.00 8.70 5.70
CA GLU A 115 -5.62 8.05 6.85
C GLU A 115 -7.02 7.56 6.46
N ILE A 116 -7.31 6.29 6.74
CA ILE A 116 -8.64 5.72 6.46
C ILE A 116 -9.12 4.94 7.67
N GLU A 117 -10.36 5.24 8.07
CA GLU A 117 -11.09 4.46 9.07
C GLU A 117 -12.11 3.57 8.35
N ALA A 118 -12.18 2.30 8.74
CA ALA A 118 -13.03 1.28 8.13
C ALA A 118 -13.48 0.25 9.17
N GLU A 119 -14.62 -0.43 8.94
CA GLU A 119 -15.06 -1.50 9.87
C GLU A 119 -14.24 -2.78 9.72
N HIS A 120 -13.85 -3.08 8.49
CA HIS A 120 -13.14 -4.32 8.18
C HIS A 120 -11.87 -4.02 7.39
N ILE A 121 -10.73 -4.37 7.98
CA ILE A 121 -9.42 -4.28 7.35
C ILE A 121 -8.79 -5.67 7.35
N TYR A 122 -8.39 -6.16 6.18
CA TYR A 122 -7.68 -7.44 6.07
C TYR A 122 -6.71 -7.46 4.91
N TRP A 123 -5.72 -8.34 5.02
CA TRP A 123 -4.71 -8.58 4.00
C TRP A 123 -4.99 -9.86 3.22
N GLU A 124 -4.97 -9.74 1.89
CA GLU A 124 -4.94 -10.85 0.95
C GLU A 124 -3.51 -11.02 0.44
N ASN A 125 -2.84 -12.07 0.90
CA ASN A 125 -1.48 -12.39 0.46
C ASN A 125 -1.48 -13.03 -0.93
N MET A 126 -0.59 -12.60 -1.82
CA MET A 126 -0.55 -13.04 -3.22
C MET A 126 0.86 -13.48 -3.67
N PRO A 127 1.50 -14.46 -3.00
CA PRO A 127 2.91 -14.80 -3.24
C PRO A 127 3.18 -15.38 -4.65
N SER A 128 2.17 -16.02 -5.25
CA SER A 128 2.25 -16.59 -6.60
C SER A 128 1.94 -15.60 -7.71
N ALA A 129 1.47 -14.40 -7.38
CA ALA A 129 1.28 -13.38 -8.39
C ALA A 129 2.65 -12.90 -8.86
N LYS A 130 2.83 -12.78 -10.17
CA LYS A 130 4.03 -12.11 -10.69
C LYS A 130 3.98 -10.67 -10.16
N GLY A 131 4.90 -10.32 -9.26
CA GLY A 131 5.09 -8.94 -8.81
C GLY A 131 5.06 -8.01 -10.01
N TYR A 132 4.53 -6.80 -9.81
CA TYR A 132 4.40 -5.82 -10.89
C TYR A 132 5.82 -5.46 -11.34
N LYS A 133 6.32 -6.14 -12.38
CA LYS A 133 7.63 -5.83 -12.95
C LYS A 133 7.53 -4.43 -13.54
N PHE A 134 8.00 -3.43 -12.81
CA PHE A 134 8.44 -2.18 -13.44
C PHE A 134 9.45 -2.60 -14.51
N ARG A 135 9.04 -2.49 -15.77
CA ARG A 135 10.01 -2.51 -16.87
C ARG A 135 10.86 -1.26 -16.65
N ARG A 136 12.05 -1.45 -16.09
CA ARG A 136 13.14 -0.49 -16.23
C ARG A 136 13.40 -0.25 -17.71
#